data_AF-A0A3D5EZ52-F1
#
_entry.id   AF-A0A3D5EZ52-F1
#
_cell.length_a   1.000
_cell.length_b   1.000
_cell.length_c   1.000
_cell.angle_alpha   90.00
_cell.angle_beta   90.00
_cell.angle_gamma   90.00
#
_symmetry.space_group_name_H-M   'P 1'
#
loop_
_entity.id
_entity.type
_entity.pdbx_description
1 polymer ?
#
loop_
_entity_poly.entity_id
_entity_poly.type
_entity_poly.pdbx_seq_one_letter_code
_entity_poly.pdbx_strand_id
1 'polypeptide(L)' 'LEVSSDALPGQVFSAVLEAINPLVEAGGRAIALRAQMANGEGRLRPGMFVRVRLIFEKRSNVLLVPEQAVVPDSK' A
#
# COMPACT_ATOMS: atom_id res chain seq x y z
N LEU A 1 -4.68 2.77 -3.87
CA LEU A 1 -3.33 2.52 -3.31
C LEU A 1 -2.86 3.85 -2.74
N GLU A 2 -2.35 3.89 -1.53
CA GLU A 2 -1.96 5.16 -0.89
C GLU A 2 -0.45 5.29 -0.86
N VAL A 3 0.06 6.45 -1.27
CA VAL A 3 1.49 6.74 -1.31
C VAL A 3 1.76 7.95 -0.42
N SER A 4 2.74 7.83 0.46
CA SER A 4 3.20 8.90 1.35
C SER A 4 4.71 9.00 1.31
N SER A 5 5.28 10.18 1.54
CA SER A 5 6.73 10.35 1.61
C SER A 5 7.10 11.06 2.90
N ASP A 6 8.18 10.63 3.54
CA ASP A 6 8.70 11.32 4.73
C ASP A 6 9.20 12.74 4.41
N ALA A 7 9.53 13.00 3.15
CA ALA A 7 9.91 14.32 2.67
C ALA A 7 8.72 15.28 2.45
N LEU A 8 7.48 14.76 2.43
CA LEU A 8 6.25 15.52 2.31
C LEU A 8 5.26 15.07 3.41
N PRO A 9 5.54 15.37 4.69
CA PRO A 9 4.71 14.93 5.79
C PRO A 9 3.28 15.48 5.65
N GLY A 10 2.29 14.63 5.93
CA GLY A 10 0.87 14.96 5.86
C GLY A 10 0.22 14.87 4.48
N GLN A 11 0.99 14.61 3.41
CA GLN A 11 0.43 14.40 2.07
C GLN A 11 0.33 12.92 1.74
N VAL A 12 -0.87 12.52 1.35
CA VAL A 12 -1.17 11.19 0.83
C VAL A 12 -1.61 11.34 -0.62
N PHE A 13 -0.91 10.65 -1.50
CA PHE A 13 -1.19 10.60 -2.92
C PHE A 13 -1.95 9.31 -3.22
N SER A 14 -3.13 9.45 -3.82
CA SER A 14 -3.88 8.30 -4.32
C SER A 14 -3.27 7.82 -5.62
N ALA A 15 -2.94 6.53 -5.68
CA ALA A 15 -2.37 5.87 -6.82
C ALA A 15 -3.24 4.68 -7.25
N VAL A 16 -3.18 4.38 -8.55
CA VAL A 16 -3.82 3.22 -9.18
C VAL A 16 -2.72 2.23 -9.57
N LEU A 17 -2.88 0.97 -9.16
CA LEU A 17 -1.96 -0.09 -9.54
C LEU A 17 -2.24 -0.50 -11.00
N GLU A 18 -1.23 -0.43 -11.86
CA GLU A 18 -1.36 -0.76 -13.28
C GLU A 18 -0.89 -2.17 -13.59
N ALA A 19 0.22 -2.59 -12.99
CA ALA A 19 0.79 -3.90 -13.25
C ALA A 19 1.46 -4.48 -12.00
N ILE A 20 1.35 -5.80 -11.89
CA ILE A 20 2.05 -6.62 -10.91
C ILE A 20 3.01 -7.48 -11.72
N ASN A 21 4.32 -7.38 -11.46
CA ASN A 21 5.28 -8.27 -12.09
C ASN A 21 5.31 -9.59 -11.30
N PRO A 22 4.87 -10.72 -11.89
CA PRO A 22 4.82 -12.00 -11.18
C PRO A 22 6.20 -12.63 -10.98
N LEU A 23 7.26 -12.15 -11.65
CA LEU A 23 8.61 -12.60 -11.38
C LEU A 23 9.06 -12.06 -10.02
N VAL A 24 9.07 -12.96 -9.03
CA VAL A 24 9.77 -12.76 -7.78
C VAL A 24 11.27 -12.82 -8.10
N GLU A 25 11.98 -11.70 -7.94
CA GLU A 25 13.44 -11.74 -8.09
C GLU A 25 14.04 -12.72 -7.08
N ALA A 26 14.84 -13.67 -7.58
CA ALA A 26 15.32 -14.83 -6.85
C ALA A 26 16.15 -14.49 -5.59
N GLY A 27 16.61 -13.24 -5.42
CA GLY A 27 17.31 -12.78 -4.23
C GLY A 27 16.45 -12.04 -3.19
N GLY A 28 15.31 -11.47 -3.58
CA GLY A 28 14.67 -10.39 -2.80
C GLY A 28 13.37 -10.72 -2.10
N ARG A 29 12.68 -11.82 -2.47
CA ARG A 29 11.30 -12.14 -2.00
C ARG A 29 10.33 -10.95 -2.12
N ALA A 30 10.61 -10.02 -3.04
CA ALA A 30 9.80 -8.84 -3.31
C ALA A 30 9.12 -8.99 -4.66
N ILE A 31 7.88 -8.52 -4.74
CA ILE A 31 7.11 -8.45 -5.98
C ILE A 31 7.22 -7.03 -6.50
N ALA A 32 7.69 -6.86 -7.73
CA ALA A 32 7.75 -5.54 -8.35
C ALA A 32 6.34 -5.10 -8.78
N LEU A 33 5.92 -3.93 -8.33
CA LEU A 33 4.63 -3.34 -8.63
C LEU A 33 4.83 -2.04 -9.42
N ARG A 34 3.98 -1.80 -10.42
CA ARG A 34 3.89 -0.53 -11.13
C ARG A 34 2.56 0.13 -10.83
N ALA A 35 2.61 1.33 -10.28
CA ALA A 35 1.44 2.15 -10.01
C ALA A 35 1.60 3.53 -10.67
N GLN A 36 0.49 4.10 -11.11
CA GLN A 36 0.41 5.44 -11.65
C GLN A 36 -0.35 6.35 -10.69
N MET A 37 0.09 7.59 -10.55
CA MET A 37 -0.56 8.60 -9.72
C MET A 37 -0.46 9.97 -10.38
N ALA A 38 -1.45 10.83 -10.11
CA ALA A 38 -1.41 12.21 -10.56
C ALA A 38 -0.39 13.00 -9.73
N ASN A 39 0.55 13.66 -10.41
CA ASN A 39 1.56 14.52 -9.80
C ASN A 39 1.61 15.88 -10.52
N GLY A 40 0.44 16.49 -10.72
CA GLY A 40 0.31 17.74 -11.48
C GLY A 40 1.09 18.92 -10.88
N GLU A 41 1.26 18.95 -9.55
CA GLU A 41 2.03 19.97 -8.84
C GLU A 41 3.55 19.68 -8.82
N GLY A 42 4.00 18.53 -9.35
CA GLY A 42 5.42 18.15 -9.40
C GLY A 42 6.09 17.94 -8.04
N ARG A 43 5.29 17.73 -6.99
CA ARG A 43 5.78 17.67 -5.59
C ARG A 43 6.51 16.37 -5.29
N LEU A 44 6.05 15.26 -5.87
CA LEU A 44 6.78 14.00 -5.84
C LEU A 44 7.82 14.01 -6.97
N ARG A 45 9.10 14.07 -6.60
CA ARG A 45 10.20 14.07 -7.57
C ARG A 45 10.76 12.65 -7.76
N PRO A 46 11.24 12.31 -8.97
CA PRO A 46 11.96 11.07 -9.20
C PRO A 46 13.14 10.91 -8.23
N GLY A 47 13.36 9.68 -7.75
CA GLY A 47 14.42 9.37 -6.77
C GLY A 47 14.01 9.54 -5.31
N MET A 48 12.81 10.05 -5.01
CA MET A 48 12.29 10.09 -3.65
C MET A 48 11.86 8.72 -3.17
N PHE A 49 12.16 8.42 -1.91
CA PHE A 49 11.59 7.26 -1.23
C PHE A 49 10.16 7.56 -0.79
N VAL A 50 9.29 6.59 -0.99
CA VAL A 50 7.88 6.66 -0.61
C VAL A 50 7.49 5.38 0.11
N ARG A 51 6.57 5.51 1.06
CA ARG A 51 5.87 4.38 1.66
C ARG A 51 4.55 4.18 0.95
N VAL A 52 4.29 2.92 0.64
CA VAL A 52 3.11 2.49 -0.08
C VAL A 52 2.23 1.67 0.84
N ARG A 53 0.95 2.00 0.91
CA ARG A 53 -0.07 1.20 1.59
C ARG A 53 -1.05 0.66 0.54
N LEU A 54 -1.09 -0.67 0.41
CA LEU A 54 -2.10 -1.37 -0.37
C LEU A 54 -3.29 -1.70 0.54
N ILE A 55 -4.46 -1.19 0.17
CA ILE A 55 -5.72 -1.52 0.83
C ILE A 55 -6.40 -2.54 -0.08
N PHE A 56 -6.38 -3.82 0.33
CA PHE A 56 -6.92 -4.93 -0.48
C PHE A 56 -8.45 -4.98 -0.44
N GLU A 57 -9.02 -4.80 0.74
CA GLU A 57 -10.47 -4.86 0.93
C GLU A 57 -10.87 -3.91 2.05
N LYS A 58 -11.84 -3.05 1.80
CA LYS A 58 -12.44 -2.18 2.81
C LYS A 58 -13.87 -2.65 3.04
N ARG A 59 -14.06 -3.54 4.01
CA ARG A 59 -15.38 -4.04 4.39
C ARG A 59 -16.07 -3.00 5.28
N SER A 60 -17.07 -2.31 4.74
CA SER A 60 -17.81 -1.26 5.45
C SER A 60 -19.03 -1.75 6.24
N ASN A 61 -19.42 -3.02 6.10
CA ASN A 61 -20.60 -3.58 6.77
C ASN A 61 -20.25 -4.88 7.51
N VAL A 62 -19.29 -4.80 8.43
CA VAL A 62 -18.88 -5.92 9.28
C VAL A 62 -18.89 -5.50 10.74
N LEU A 63 -19.20 -6.45 11.62
CA LEU A 63 -19.06 -6.26 13.06
C LEU A 63 -17.56 -6.30 13.38
N LEU A 64 -17.01 -5.17 13.83
CA LEU A 64 -15.62 -5.13 14.32
C LEU A 64 -15.59 -5.54 15.79
N VAL A 65 -14.74 -6.51 16.09
CA VAL A 65 -14.33 -6.84 17.46
C VAL A 65 -12.80 -6.70 17.56
N PRO A 66 -12.24 -6.30 18.70
CA PRO A 66 -10.79 -6.31 18.90
C PRO A 66 -10.23 -7.71 18.70
N GLU A 67 -9.05 -7.82 18.10
CA GLU A 67 -8.38 -9.12 17.88
C GLU A 67 -8.20 -9.89 19.19
N GLN A 68 -7.90 -9.19 20.29
CA GLN A 68 -7.75 -9.78 21.62
C GLN A 68 -9.02 -10.44 22.18
N ALA A 69 -10.20 -10.07 21.65
CA ALA A 69 -11.48 -10.66 22.05
C ALA A 69 -11.78 -11.96 21.28
N VAL A 70 -11.01 -12.29 20.23
CA VAL A 70 -11.16 -13.51 19.45
C VAL A 70 -10.24 -14.57 20.05
N VAL A 71 -10.81 -15.54 20.76
CA VAL A 71 -10.07 -16.71 21.24
C VAL A 71 -10.22 -17.82 20.20
N PRO A 72 -9.14 -18.24 19.51
CA PRO A 72 -9.22 -19.36 18.57
C PRO A 72 -9.44 -20.66 19.35
N ASP A 73 -10.59 -21.30 19.18
CA ASP A 73 -10.82 -22.65 19.69
C ASP A 73 -10.01 -23.63 18.83
N SER A 74 -8.95 -24.19 19.41
CA SER A 74 -8.09 -25.16 18.74
C SER A 74 -8.55 -26.56 19.16
N LYS A 75 -9.35 -27.19 18.31
CA LYS A 75 -9.76 -28.59 18.48
C LYS A 75 -8.82 -29.53 17.72
#